data_AF-A0A1J5WGB5-F1
#
_entry.id   AF-A0A1J5WGB5-F1
#
_cell.length_a   1.000
_cell.length_b   1.000
_cell.length_c   1.000
_cell.angle_alpha   90.00
_cell.angle_beta   90.00
_cell.angle_gamma   90.00
#
_symmetry.space_group_name_H-M   'P 1'
#
loop_
_entity.id
_entity.type
_entity.pdbx_description
1 polymer ?
#
loop_
_entity_poly.entity_id
_entity_poly.type
_entity_poly.pdbx_seq_one_letter_code
_entity_poly.pdbx_strand_id
1 'polypeptide(L)'
;MFSFKNAFVRIDSARGRSEDGAVCVFYASKVLRDVGRSVRWLFDTVQIEKTKNIKRVAKIGDETWVLLCEKTAMDRNSLLLFLEENKEHHGISSESVVEKTIPNEKTPEDRREWPLQKHKHTKTEKELLFEDFTAKEQKQSVGWFEEMLHAYTEQKIENIALVVDMKQNRCVSQEKHGGGMKHCAITALRKTGELEDKEQYLCTGLDVFVYREPCIMCSMALIHFRVRRVFFCVPNTCAGGLFSVKRLQTLSAINHKLSVFMFNKNGERE
;
A
#
# COMPACT_ATOMS: atom_id res chain seq x y z
N MET A 1 -18.10 22.72 -9.22
CA MET A 1 -16.69 22.29 -9.11
C MET A 1 -16.63 21.24 -8.01
N PHE A 2 -16.29 19.99 -8.34
CA PHE A 2 -16.28 18.91 -7.35
C PHE A 2 -15.07 19.06 -6.41
N SER A 3 -15.27 18.91 -5.10
CA SER A 3 -14.14 18.80 -4.15
C SER A 3 -13.51 17.41 -4.30
N PHE A 4 -12.18 17.30 -4.39
CA PHE A 4 -11.47 16.03 -4.60
C PHE A 4 -11.91 14.93 -3.63
N LYS A 5 -12.08 15.26 -2.34
CA LYS A 5 -12.52 14.32 -1.29
C LYS A 5 -13.96 13.84 -1.47
N ASN A 6 -14.80 14.60 -2.15
CA ASN A 6 -16.18 14.22 -2.47
C ASN A 6 -16.25 13.52 -3.84
N ALA A 7 -15.30 13.82 -4.73
CA ALA A 7 -15.23 13.29 -6.07
C ALA A 7 -14.66 11.87 -6.11
N PHE A 8 -13.72 11.52 -5.23
CA PHE A 8 -13.05 10.23 -5.28
C PHE A 8 -13.20 9.44 -3.98
N VAL A 9 -13.37 8.13 -4.13
CA VAL A 9 -13.26 7.14 -3.06
C VAL A 9 -12.04 6.30 -3.37
N ARG A 10 -11.10 6.24 -2.42
CA ARG A 10 -9.98 5.29 -2.51
C ARG A 10 -10.55 3.89 -2.33
N ILE A 11 -10.21 2.98 -3.24
CA ILE A 11 -10.55 1.58 -3.08
C ILE A 11 -9.48 0.99 -2.19
N ASP A 12 -9.84 0.84 -0.91
CA ASP A 12 -8.94 0.30 0.09
C ASP A 12 -8.43 -1.08 -0.29
N SER A 13 -7.15 -1.27 0.01
CA SER A 13 -6.48 -2.56 -0.01
C SER A 13 -7.00 -3.53 1.06
N ALA A 14 -7.89 -3.10 1.95
CA ALA A 14 -8.41 -3.89 3.06
C ALA A 14 -9.75 -4.57 2.70
N ARG A 15 -9.67 -5.85 2.33
CA ARG A 15 -10.62 -6.95 2.67
C ARG A 15 -10.25 -8.24 1.90
N GLY A 16 -8.96 -8.57 1.90
CA GLY A 16 -8.50 -9.91 1.59
C GLY A 16 -7.68 -10.37 2.79
N ARG A 17 -8.16 -11.37 3.53
CA ARG A 17 -7.32 -12.12 4.46
C ARG A 17 -6.17 -12.69 3.63
N SER A 18 -5.01 -12.06 3.69
CA SER A 18 -3.77 -12.65 3.20
C SER A 18 -2.91 -12.95 4.42
N GLU A 19 -2.60 -14.22 4.62
CA GLU A 19 -1.56 -14.67 5.56
C GLU A 19 -0.21 -13.98 5.29
N ASP A 20 -0.01 -13.45 4.09
CA ASP A 20 1.16 -12.70 3.64
C ASP A 20 1.33 -11.28 4.23
N GLY A 21 0.37 -10.82 5.03
CA GLY A 21 0.54 -9.62 5.83
C GLY A 21 1.35 -9.88 7.10
N ALA A 22 1.74 -11.12 7.38
CA ALA A 22 2.32 -11.44 8.66
C ALA A 22 3.82 -11.12 8.72
N VAL A 23 4.22 -10.36 9.73
CA VAL A 23 5.61 -9.96 9.94
C VAL A 23 6.28 -11.01 10.84
N CYS A 24 7.30 -11.68 10.32
CA CYS A 24 8.14 -12.57 11.13
C CYS A 24 9.12 -11.74 11.96
N VAL A 25 9.11 -11.98 13.27
CA VAL A 25 9.93 -11.27 14.24
C VAL A 25 10.56 -12.26 15.23
N PHE A 26 11.66 -11.84 15.86
CA PHE A 26 12.31 -12.59 16.92
C PHE A 26 11.91 -12.05 18.29
N TYR A 27 11.65 -12.96 19.23
CA TYR A 27 11.30 -12.66 20.61
C TYR A 27 12.20 -13.37 21.60
N ALA A 28 12.41 -12.75 22.77
CA ALA A 28 12.99 -13.43 23.94
C ALA A 28 11.92 -13.68 25.01
N SER A 29 11.76 -14.93 25.47
CA SER A 29 10.81 -15.35 26.54
C SER A 29 11.39 -15.12 27.95
N LYS A 30 12.72 -15.10 28.05
CA LYS A 30 13.42 -15.09 29.32
C LYS A 30 14.47 -13.99 29.31
N VAL A 31 14.47 -13.28 30.43
CA VAL A 31 15.46 -12.32 30.92
C VAL A 31 15.12 -10.89 30.59
N LEU A 32 14.98 -10.05 31.63
CA LEU A 32 15.76 -8.83 31.86
C LEU A 32 15.79 -8.56 33.38
N ARG A 33 16.97 -8.52 34.03
CA ARG A 33 17.10 -7.99 35.41
C ARG A 33 16.59 -6.54 35.50
N ASP A 34 16.71 -5.81 34.40
CA ASP A 34 16.17 -4.47 34.17
C ASP A 34 15.53 -4.41 32.78
N VAL A 35 14.20 -4.57 32.75
CA VAL A 35 13.42 -4.55 31.50
C VAL A 35 13.59 -3.23 30.75
N GLY A 36 13.72 -2.11 31.48
CA GLY A 36 13.75 -0.77 30.89
C GLY A 36 15.04 -0.49 30.12
N ARG A 37 16.20 -0.84 30.68
CA ARG A 37 17.51 -0.55 30.07
C ARG A 37 17.74 -1.32 28.78
N SER A 38 17.42 -2.61 28.79
CA SER A 38 17.73 -3.50 27.67
C SER A 38 16.78 -3.27 26.49
N VAL A 39 15.52 -2.94 26.80
CA VAL A 39 14.54 -2.51 25.80
C VAL A 39 14.98 -1.19 25.14
N ARG A 40 15.49 -0.23 25.91
CA ARG A 40 16.02 1.05 25.37
C ARG A 40 17.24 0.82 24.47
N TRP A 41 18.22 0.03 24.92
CA TRP A 41 19.42 -0.29 24.12
C TRP A 41 19.09 -1.01 22.81
N LEU A 42 18.20 -2.00 22.83
CA LEU A 42 17.73 -2.69 21.62
C LEU A 42 17.08 -1.70 20.65
N PHE A 43 16.35 -0.69 21.14
CA PHE A 43 15.72 0.32 20.28
C PHE A 43 16.72 1.30 19.66
N ASP A 44 17.78 1.64 20.38
CA ASP A 44 18.81 2.51 19.85
C ASP A 44 19.67 1.77 18.80
N THR A 45 19.79 0.45 18.94
CA THR A 45 20.67 -0.37 18.10
C THR A 45 19.97 -0.99 16.89
N VAL A 46 18.68 -1.36 17.01
CA VAL A 46 17.89 -2.00 15.95
C VAL A 46 16.73 -1.10 15.56
N GLN A 47 16.81 -0.48 14.37
CA GLN A 47 15.73 0.35 13.86
C GLN A 47 14.57 -0.51 13.36
N ILE A 48 13.39 -0.33 13.95
CA ILE A 48 12.17 -1.05 13.57
C ILE A 48 11.17 -0.05 12.97
N GLU A 49 11.18 0.08 11.64
CA GLU A 49 10.38 1.09 10.93
C GLU A 49 8.91 0.70 10.74
N LYS A 50 8.61 -0.60 10.55
CA LYS A 50 7.29 -1.09 10.10
C LYS A 50 6.33 -1.54 11.21
N THR A 51 6.78 -1.68 12.47
CA THR A 51 5.95 -2.26 13.56
C THR A 51 5.50 -1.27 14.62
N LYS A 52 5.29 0.01 14.25
CA LYS A 52 4.88 1.07 15.20
C LYS A 52 3.63 0.73 16.03
N ASN A 53 2.78 -0.18 15.54
CA ASN A 53 1.52 -0.58 16.19
C ASN A 53 1.63 -1.80 17.13
N ILE A 54 2.79 -2.46 17.20
CA ILE A 54 3.00 -3.67 18.00
C ILE A 54 3.61 -3.28 19.35
N LYS A 55 3.04 -3.74 20.47
CA LYS A 55 3.70 -3.53 21.78
C LYS A 55 5.02 -4.28 21.79
N ARG A 56 6.08 -3.61 22.21
CA ARG A 56 7.43 -4.20 22.13
C ARG A 56 7.75 -5.10 23.32
N VAL A 57 6.98 -4.98 24.41
CA VAL A 57 7.04 -5.85 25.59
C VAL A 57 5.63 -6.31 25.93
N ALA A 58 5.45 -7.59 26.19
CA ALA A 58 4.20 -8.15 26.65
C ALA A 58 4.43 -9.21 27.73
N LYS A 59 3.52 -9.27 28.70
CA LYS A 59 3.45 -10.37 29.65
C LYS A 59 2.44 -11.38 29.12
N ILE A 60 2.87 -12.61 28.88
CA ILE A 60 2.03 -13.71 28.38
C ILE A 60 2.16 -14.85 29.38
N GLY A 61 1.10 -15.11 30.13
CA GLY A 61 1.17 -15.98 31.31
C GLY A 61 2.09 -15.39 32.39
N ASP A 62 3.03 -16.19 32.87
CA ASP A 62 4.03 -15.78 33.87
C ASP A 62 5.34 -15.26 33.26
N GLU A 63 5.50 -15.37 31.94
CA GLU A 63 6.72 -14.97 31.24
C GLU A 63 6.61 -13.56 30.64
N THR A 64 7.74 -12.85 30.61
CA THR A 64 7.86 -11.53 29.98
C THR A 64 8.56 -11.67 28.65
N TRP A 65 7.84 -11.34 27.58
CA TRP A 65 8.32 -11.45 26.22
C TRP A 65 8.73 -10.08 25.69
N VAL A 66 9.89 -10.02 25.03
CA VAL A 66 10.44 -8.80 24.42
C VAL A 66 10.64 -9.02 22.93
N LEU A 67 10.13 -8.11 22.11
CA LEU A 67 10.34 -8.05 20.67
C LEU A 67 11.74 -7.52 20.39
N LEU A 68 12.56 -8.29 19.68
CA LEU A 68 13.95 -7.94 19.39
C LEU A 68 14.12 -7.25 18.04
N CYS A 69 13.72 -7.92 16.96
CA CYS A 69 13.99 -7.47 15.60
C CYS A 69 13.01 -8.09 14.59
N GLU A 70 12.80 -7.39 13.46
CA GLU A 70 12.11 -7.91 12.28
C GLU A 70 13.09 -8.72 11.42
N LYS A 71 12.63 -9.84 10.85
CA LYS A 71 13.46 -10.69 9.98
C LYS A 71 14.02 -9.97 8.74
N THR A 72 13.32 -8.94 8.26
CA THR A 72 13.78 -8.11 7.13
C THR A 72 14.93 -7.18 7.52
N ALA A 73 15.08 -6.86 8.80
CA ALA A 73 16.13 -5.99 9.31
C ALA A 73 17.40 -6.77 9.68
N MET A 74 17.25 -7.99 10.21
CA MET A 74 18.38 -8.86 10.56
C MET A 74 17.98 -10.33 10.50
N ASP A 75 18.83 -11.17 9.92
CA ASP A 75 18.61 -12.62 9.93
C ASP A 75 18.86 -13.22 11.33
N ARG A 76 18.32 -14.43 11.56
CA ARG A 76 18.40 -15.09 12.87
C ARG A 76 19.84 -15.30 13.33
N ASN A 77 20.73 -15.72 12.46
CA ASN A 77 22.09 -16.11 12.86
C ASN A 77 22.91 -14.87 13.22
N SER A 78 22.78 -13.81 12.42
CA SER A 78 23.37 -12.50 12.73
C SER A 78 22.83 -11.94 14.05
N LEU A 79 21.53 -12.11 14.34
CA LEU A 79 20.95 -11.71 15.61
C LEU A 79 21.50 -12.52 16.79
N LEU A 80 21.65 -13.84 16.65
CA LEU A 80 22.20 -14.69 17.71
C LEU A 80 23.66 -14.34 18.01
N LEU A 81 24.48 -14.12 16.98
CA LEU A 81 25.87 -13.67 17.12
C LEU A 81 25.94 -12.31 17.82
N PHE A 82 25.13 -11.35 17.36
CA PHE A 82 25.03 -10.03 17.97
C PHE A 82 24.64 -10.09 19.46
N LEU A 83 23.70 -10.98 19.83
CA LEU A 83 23.30 -11.16 21.22
C LEU A 83 24.37 -11.87 22.06
N GLU A 84 25.13 -12.81 21.49
CA GLU A 84 26.23 -13.48 22.17
C GLU A 84 27.40 -12.54 22.45
N GLU A 85 27.75 -11.68 21.49
CA GLU A 85 28.75 -10.61 21.67
C GLU A 85 28.36 -9.60 22.75
N ASN A 86 27.05 -9.39 22.96
CA ASN A 86 26.50 -8.41 23.91
C ASN A 86 25.84 -9.05 25.15
N LYS A 87 26.11 -10.34 25.41
CA LYS A 87 25.43 -11.16 26.42
C LYS A 87 25.60 -10.63 27.85
N GLU A 88 26.74 -10.04 28.16
CA GLU A 88 27.08 -9.54 29.51
C GLU A 88 26.24 -8.34 29.95
N HIS A 89 25.70 -7.56 29.01
CA HIS A 89 24.99 -6.32 29.34
C HIS A 89 23.54 -6.54 29.77
N HIS A 90 22.88 -7.59 29.26
CA HIS A 90 21.41 -7.71 29.35
C HIS A 90 20.88 -9.13 29.62
N GLY A 91 21.74 -10.16 29.62
CA GLY A 91 21.40 -11.53 30.01
C GLY A 91 20.46 -12.27 29.04
N ILE A 92 20.23 -11.74 27.84
CA ILE A 92 19.47 -12.44 26.80
C ILE A 92 20.35 -13.57 26.26
N SER A 93 19.90 -14.82 26.42
CA SER A 93 20.59 -16.00 25.89
C SER A 93 20.06 -16.34 24.51
N SER A 94 20.91 -16.84 23.60
CA SER A 94 20.51 -17.34 22.29
C SER A 94 19.43 -18.43 22.38
N GLU A 95 19.45 -19.20 23.47
CA GLU A 95 18.47 -20.25 23.79
C GLU A 95 17.05 -19.74 24.11
N SER A 96 16.88 -18.47 24.49
CA SER A 96 15.57 -17.91 24.83
C SER A 96 14.88 -17.23 23.65
N VAL A 97 15.50 -17.25 22.45
CA VAL A 97 15.02 -16.57 21.25
C VAL A 97 14.10 -17.47 20.42
N VAL A 98 12.87 -16.99 20.15
CA VAL A 98 11.84 -17.69 19.38
C VAL A 98 11.42 -16.83 18.18
N GLU A 99 11.35 -17.42 16.99
CA GLU A 99 10.77 -16.79 15.80
C GLU A 99 9.25 -16.95 15.83
N LYS A 100 8.52 -15.85 15.62
CA LYS A 100 7.06 -15.86 15.52
C LYS A 100 6.57 -14.96 14.41
N THR A 101 5.40 -15.30 13.90
CA THR A 101 4.72 -14.62 12.80
C THR A 101 3.55 -13.82 13.38
N ILE A 102 3.56 -12.49 13.26
CA ILE A 102 2.48 -11.64 13.77
C ILE A 102 1.55 -11.23 12.63
N PRO A 103 0.25 -11.52 12.71
CA PRO A 103 -0.75 -11.01 11.75
C PRO A 103 -0.87 -9.48 11.82
N ASN A 104 -0.99 -8.83 10.66
CA ASN A 104 -1.14 -7.38 10.57
C ASN A 104 -2.56 -6.86 10.90
N GLU A 105 -3.55 -7.75 11.06
CA GLU A 105 -4.94 -7.39 11.37
C GLU A 105 -5.32 -7.69 12.81
N LYS A 106 -6.37 -7.01 13.31
CA LYS A 106 -6.81 -7.04 14.71
C LYS A 106 -7.95 -8.02 14.91
N THR A 107 -7.74 -9.34 14.78
CA THR A 107 -8.78 -10.27 15.21
C THR A 107 -8.82 -10.41 16.73
N PRO A 108 -9.93 -10.87 17.33
CA PRO A 108 -10.00 -11.20 18.76
C PRO A 108 -9.04 -12.34 19.17
N GLU A 109 -8.70 -13.22 18.24
CA GLU A 109 -7.77 -14.35 18.41
C GLU A 109 -6.33 -13.86 18.50
N ASP A 110 -5.93 -12.90 17.64
CA ASP A 110 -4.58 -12.29 17.65
C ASP A 110 -4.26 -11.57 18.97
N ARG A 111 -5.29 -11.08 19.69
CA ARG A 111 -5.11 -10.48 21.03
C ARG A 111 -4.68 -11.49 22.09
N ARG A 112 -4.98 -12.77 21.90
CA ARG A 112 -4.50 -13.84 22.79
C ARG A 112 -3.02 -14.12 22.55
N GLU A 113 -2.53 -13.91 21.33
CA GLU A 113 -1.13 -14.13 20.96
C GLU A 113 -0.23 -12.92 21.30
N TRP A 114 -0.69 -11.67 21.09
CA TRP A 114 0.07 -10.49 21.47
C TRP A 114 -0.76 -9.20 21.63
N PRO A 115 -0.50 -8.36 22.65
CA PRO A 115 -1.23 -7.11 22.84
C PRO A 115 -0.75 -6.02 21.84
N LEU A 116 -1.65 -5.52 21.00
CA LEU A 116 -1.37 -4.40 20.09
C LEU A 116 -1.57 -3.04 20.78
N GLN A 117 -0.83 -2.01 20.35
CA GLN A 117 -1.05 -0.64 20.83
C GLN A 117 -2.34 -0.08 20.20
N LYS A 118 -3.25 0.42 21.04
CA LYS A 118 -4.39 1.21 20.60
C LYS A 118 -3.91 2.65 20.39
N HIS A 119 -3.55 3.01 19.17
CA HIS A 119 -3.58 4.43 18.81
C HIS A 119 -5.06 4.86 18.73
N LYS A 120 -5.43 5.90 19.48
CA LYS A 120 -6.62 6.68 19.10
C LYS A 120 -6.33 7.19 17.70
N HIS A 121 -7.18 6.86 16.73
CA HIS A 121 -7.11 7.50 15.41
C HIS A 121 -7.40 8.99 15.63
N THR A 122 -6.34 9.80 15.70
CA THR A 122 -6.44 11.26 15.85
C THR A 122 -6.93 11.93 14.57
N LYS A 123 -6.76 11.24 13.43
CA LYS A 123 -7.22 11.63 12.12
C LYS A 123 -8.36 10.73 11.69
N THR A 124 -9.34 11.31 11.02
CA THR A 124 -10.50 10.59 10.49
C THR A 124 -10.01 9.58 9.45
N GLU A 125 -10.63 8.40 9.32
CA GLU A 125 -10.25 7.42 8.27
C GLU A 125 -10.23 8.07 6.88
N LYS A 126 -11.19 8.95 6.58
CA LYS A 126 -11.25 9.75 5.35
C LYS A 126 -10.03 10.65 5.13
N GLU A 127 -9.34 11.10 6.18
CA GLU A 127 -8.12 11.91 6.06
C GLU A 127 -6.92 11.04 5.75
N LEU A 128 -6.80 9.89 6.42
CA LEU A 128 -5.75 8.89 6.19
C LEU A 128 -5.78 8.35 4.75
N LEU A 129 -6.97 8.23 4.13
CA LEU A 129 -7.12 7.77 2.75
C LEU A 129 -6.45 8.68 1.70
N PHE A 130 -6.29 9.97 2.00
CA PHE A 130 -5.79 10.97 1.05
C PHE A 130 -4.51 11.68 1.53
N GLU A 131 -3.83 11.17 2.57
CA GLU A 131 -2.56 11.74 3.05
C GLU A 131 -1.48 11.77 1.96
N ASP A 132 -1.57 10.89 0.97
CA ASP A 132 -0.66 10.80 -0.17
C ASP A 132 -0.84 11.95 -1.19
N PHE A 133 -1.74 12.91 -0.98
CA PHE A 133 -1.99 14.02 -1.90
C PHE A 133 -1.77 15.39 -1.29
N THR A 134 -0.92 16.19 -1.93
CA THR A 134 -0.86 17.64 -1.67
C THR A 134 -2.13 18.35 -2.17
N ALA A 135 -2.47 19.51 -1.61
CA ALA A 135 -3.62 20.31 -2.07
C ALA A 135 -3.52 20.66 -3.58
N LYS A 136 -2.28 20.84 -4.08
CA LYS A 136 -1.99 21.04 -5.50
C LYS A 136 -2.36 19.80 -6.32
N GLU A 137 -1.89 18.63 -5.91
CA GLU A 137 -2.21 17.37 -6.60
C GLU A 137 -3.70 17.08 -6.60
N GLN A 138 -4.40 17.31 -5.49
CA GLN A 138 -5.86 17.13 -5.44
C GLN A 138 -6.58 17.97 -6.50
N LYS A 139 -6.22 19.26 -6.61
CA LYS A 139 -6.78 20.16 -7.62
C LYS A 139 -6.45 19.69 -9.04
N GLN A 140 -5.20 19.28 -9.29
CA GLN A 140 -4.77 18.76 -10.59
C GLN A 140 -5.50 17.48 -10.97
N SER A 141 -5.65 16.54 -10.04
CA SER A 141 -6.36 15.28 -10.29
C SER A 141 -7.83 15.49 -10.61
N VAL A 142 -8.51 16.45 -9.98
CA VAL A 142 -9.88 16.85 -10.39
C VAL A 142 -9.87 17.42 -11.81
N GLY A 143 -8.92 18.30 -12.15
CA GLY A 143 -8.83 18.90 -13.48
C GLY A 143 -8.62 17.87 -14.60
N TRP A 144 -7.66 16.95 -14.43
CA TRP A 144 -7.42 15.87 -15.40
C TRP A 144 -8.62 14.93 -15.54
N PHE A 145 -9.32 14.69 -14.44
CA PHE A 145 -10.53 13.90 -14.46
C PHE A 145 -11.69 14.61 -15.19
N GLU A 146 -11.87 15.91 -14.97
CA GLU A 146 -12.84 16.73 -15.71
C GLU A 146 -12.51 16.75 -17.21
N GLU A 147 -11.23 16.83 -17.60
CA GLU A 147 -10.79 16.73 -18.99
C GLU A 147 -11.14 15.38 -19.62
N MET A 148 -10.92 14.29 -18.90
CA MET A 148 -11.32 12.95 -19.33
C MET A 148 -12.85 12.85 -19.52
N LEU A 149 -13.62 13.39 -18.57
CA LEU A 149 -15.08 13.41 -18.65
C LEU A 149 -15.57 14.25 -19.83
N HIS A 150 -14.94 15.39 -20.08
CA HIS A 150 -15.25 16.24 -21.24
C HIS A 150 -15.06 15.48 -22.55
N ALA A 151 -13.94 14.77 -22.68
CA ALA A 151 -13.70 13.91 -23.83
C ALA A 151 -14.75 12.80 -24.00
N TYR A 152 -15.33 12.29 -22.90
CA TYR A 152 -16.47 11.37 -22.96
C TYR A 152 -17.76 12.08 -23.41
N THR A 153 -18.10 13.24 -22.83
CA THR A 153 -19.37 13.92 -23.12
C THR A 153 -19.49 14.39 -24.56
N GLU A 154 -18.39 14.88 -25.15
CA GLU A 154 -18.39 15.37 -26.52
C GLU A 154 -18.42 14.25 -27.56
N GLN A 155 -17.69 13.16 -27.31
CA GLN A 155 -17.40 12.13 -28.32
C GLN A 155 -18.10 10.79 -28.04
N LYS A 156 -18.75 10.65 -26.88
CA LYS A 156 -19.38 9.40 -26.37
C LYS A 156 -18.44 8.19 -26.37
N ILE A 157 -17.15 8.41 -26.12
CA ILE A 157 -16.13 7.35 -26.11
C ILE A 157 -15.94 6.85 -24.68
N GLU A 158 -16.32 5.61 -24.40
CA GLU A 158 -16.19 5.01 -23.07
C GLU A 158 -14.79 4.44 -22.78
N ASN A 159 -14.00 4.18 -23.82
CA ASN A 159 -12.68 3.56 -23.71
C ASN A 159 -11.60 4.62 -23.86
N ILE A 160 -11.43 5.44 -22.82
CA ILE A 160 -10.42 6.51 -22.75
C ILE A 160 -9.42 6.17 -21.66
N ALA A 161 -8.14 6.36 -21.95
CA ALA A 161 -7.05 6.33 -20.98
C ALA A 161 -6.16 7.55 -21.15
N LEU A 162 -5.83 8.23 -20.05
CA LEU A 162 -4.87 9.32 -19.95
C LEU A 162 -3.75 8.89 -19.02
N VAL A 163 -2.50 9.02 -19.45
CA VAL A 163 -1.32 8.87 -18.60
C VAL A 163 -0.75 10.24 -18.34
N VAL A 164 -0.63 10.62 -17.08
CA VAL A 164 -0.34 11.98 -16.63
C VAL A 164 0.89 11.98 -15.72
N ASP A 165 1.82 12.88 -16.00
CA ASP A 165 2.87 13.26 -15.06
C ASP A 165 2.35 14.41 -14.20
N MET A 166 2.08 14.12 -12.93
CA MET A 166 1.59 15.12 -11.97
C MET A 166 2.67 16.14 -11.57
N LYS A 167 3.96 15.79 -11.64
CA LYS A 167 5.05 16.72 -11.30
C LYS A 167 5.13 17.84 -12.34
N GLN A 168 5.07 17.47 -13.62
CA GLN A 168 5.04 18.40 -14.74
C GLN A 168 3.63 18.93 -15.06
N ASN A 169 2.59 18.33 -14.46
CA ASN A 169 1.19 18.57 -14.78
C ASN A 169 0.90 18.49 -16.29
N ARG A 170 1.30 17.38 -16.90
CA ARG A 170 1.24 17.17 -18.34
C ARG A 170 0.66 15.81 -18.67
N CYS A 171 -0.21 15.76 -19.69
CA CYS A 171 -0.60 14.52 -20.33
C CYS A 171 0.57 13.96 -21.14
N VAL A 172 1.07 12.80 -20.73
CA VAL A 172 2.17 12.08 -21.41
C VAL A 172 1.61 11.32 -22.61
N SER A 173 0.47 10.66 -22.44
CA SER A 173 -0.22 9.97 -23.53
C SER A 173 -1.73 9.91 -23.30
N GLN A 174 -2.49 9.92 -24.39
CA GLN A 174 -3.95 9.82 -24.38
C GLN A 174 -4.40 8.88 -25.48
N GLU A 175 -5.17 7.86 -25.12
CA GLU A 175 -5.68 6.88 -26.07
C GLU A 175 -7.19 6.69 -25.99
N LYS A 176 -7.78 6.49 -27.16
CA LYS A 176 -9.20 6.28 -27.39
C LYS A 176 -9.35 5.14 -28.40
N HIS A 177 -9.56 3.90 -27.95
CA HIS A 177 -9.68 2.77 -28.87
C HIS A 177 -10.54 1.63 -28.32
N GLY A 178 -11.20 0.91 -29.23
CA GLY A 178 -11.97 -0.30 -28.95
C GLY A 178 -11.78 -1.30 -30.08
N GLY A 179 -11.14 -2.44 -29.78
CA GLY A 179 -10.98 -3.54 -30.73
C GLY A 179 -9.88 -4.52 -30.34
N GLY A 180 -10.23 -5.80 -30.16
CA GLY A 180 -9.28 -6.87 -29.84
C GLY A 180 -8.42 -6.57 -28.60
N MET A 181 -7.12 -6.87 -28.65
CA MET A 181 -6.17 -6.62 -27.56
C MET A 181 -5.76 -5.14 -27.41
N LYS A 182 -6.21 -4.24 -28.29
CA LYS A 182 -5.82 -2.81 -28.30
C LYS A 182 -6.66 -1.97 -27.33
N HIS A 183 -6.70 -2.38 -26.07
CA HIS A 183 -7.38 -1.63 -25.03
C HIS A 183 -6.69 -0.28 -24.79
N CYS A 184 -7.47 0.78 -24.54
CA CYS A 184 -6.96 2.15 -24.34
C CYS A 184 -5.82 2.22 -23.31
N ALA A 185 -5.96 1.54 -22.16
CA ALA A 185 -4.92 1.52 -21.13
C ALA A 185 -3.60 0.90 -21.63
N ILE A 186 -3.65 -0.22 -22.36
CA ILE A 186 -2.45 -0.87 -22.91
C ILE A 186 -1.78 0.02 -23.95
N THR A 187 -2.57 0.58 -24.87
CA THR A 187 -2.04 1.43 -25.94
C THR A 187 -1.41 2.69 -25.36
N ALA A 188 -1.99 3.28 -24.31
CA ALA A 188 -1.47 4.48 -23.66
C ALA A 188 -0.14 4.20 -22.94
N LEU A 189 -0.05 3.08 -22.21
CA LEU A 189 1.21 2.65 -21.59
C LEU A 189 2.31 2.39 -22.63
N ARG A 190 1.97 1.74 -23.76
CA ARG A 190 2.92 1.52 -24.85
C ARG A 190 3.45 2.85 -25.41
N LYS A 191 2.57 3.80 -25.73
CA LYS A 191 2.99 5.13 -26.23
C LYS A 191 3.83 5.88 -25.20
N THR A 192 3.51 5.72 -23.91
CA THR A 192 4.30 6.33 -22.83
C THR A 192 5.73 5.81 -22.85
N GLY A 193 5.93 4.49 -22.91
CA GLY A 193 7.26 3.89 -23.01
C GLY A 193 8.03 4.22 -24.31
N GLU A 194 7.34 4.61 -25.38
CA GLU A 194 7.96 5.09 -26.63
C GLU A 194 8.44 6.55 -26.54
N LEU A 195 7.85 7.33 -25.63
CA LEU A 195 8.14 8.76 -25.43
C LEU A 195 9.11 9.02 -24.27
N GLU A 196 9.46 7.99 -23.50
CA GLU A 196 10.28 8.13 -22.30
C GLU A 196 11.77 8.26 -22.65
N ASP A 197 12.43 9.24 -22.02
CA ASP A 197 13.88 9.33 -21.96
C ASP A 197 14.44 8.16 -21.15
N LYS A 198 15.67 7.72 -21.47
CA LYS A 198 16.31 6.53 -20.88
C LYS A 198 16.42 6.53 -19.35
N GLU A 199 16.19 7.67 -18.70
CA GLU A 199 16.26 7.83 -17.23
C GLU A 199 14.95 7.46 -16.53
N GLN A 200 13.82 7.44 -17.24
CA GLN A 200 12.51 7.12 -16.66
C GLN A 200 12.25 5.61 -16.73
N TYR A 201 12.20 4.94 -15.57
CA TYR A 201 11.94 3.51 -15.50
C TYR A 201 10.44 3.23 -15.63
N LEU A 202 9.99 2.89 -16.85
CA LEU A 202 8.58 2.64 -17.15
C LEU A 202 7.70 3.84 -16.71
N CYS A 203 6.42 3.61 -16.43
CA CYS A 203 5.50 4.63 -15.97
C CYS A 203 5.63 4.94 -14.46
N THR A 204 6.82 4.79 -13.86
CA THR A 204 7.02 5.02 -12.42
C THR A 204 6.74 6.48 -12.06
N GLY A 205 5.85 6.69 -11.09
CA GLY A 205 5.46 8.04 -10.65
C GLY A 205 4.37 8.70 -11.49
N LEU A 206 3.93 8.08 -12.60
CA LEU A 206 2.82 8.55 -13.42
C LEU A 206 1.47 8.08 -12.85
N ASP A 207 0.45 8.89 -13.08
CA ASP A 207 -0.94 8.60 -12.72
C ASP A 207 -1.75 8.32 -13.97
N VAL A 208 -2.71 7.39 -13.89
CA VAL A 208 -3.53 7.00 -15.01
C VAL A 208 -5.00 7.28 -14.72
N PHE A 209 -5.67 7.99 -15.62
CA PHE A 209 -7.11 8.24 -15.57
C PHE A 209 -7.79 7.45 -16.69
N VAL A 210 -8.77 6.63 -16.33
CA VAL A 210 -9.53 5.81 -17.28
C VAL A 210 -11.02 5.98 -17.04
N TYR A 211 -11.83 6.03 -18.09
CA TYR A 211 -13.27 6.24 -17.87
C TYR A 211 -13.93 5.00 -17.25
N ARG A 212 -13.68 3.83 -17.83
CA ARG A 212 -14.17 2.54 -17.34
C ARG A 212 -13.07 1.82 -16.56
N GLU A 213 -13.46 1.09 -15.51
CA GLU A 213 -12.54 0.25 -14.74
C GLU A 213 -11.77 -0.71 -15.67
N PRO A 214 -10.42 -0.74 -15.59
CA PRO A 214 -9.60 -1.62 -16.40
C PRO A 214 -9.97 -3.09 -16.20
N CYS A 215 -9.97 -3.87 -17.28
CA CYS A 215 -10.11 -5.32 -17.15
C CYS A 215 -8.88 -5.94 -16.45
N ILE A 216 -8.94 -7.23 -16.11
CA ILE A 216 -7.82 -7.97 -15.49
C ILE A 216 -6.50 -7.78 -16.25
N MET A 217 -6.51 -7.91 -17.59
CA MET A 217 -5.32 -7.72 -18.43
C MET A 217 -4.74 -6.31 -18.29
N CYS A 218 -5.57 -5.28 -18.42
CA CYS A 218 -5.14 -3.88 -18.31
C CYS A 218 -4.67 -3.55 -16.88
N SER A 219 -5.36 -4.09 -15.88
CA SER A 219 -5.02 -3.93 -14.46
C SER A 219 -3.64 -4.50 -14.16
N MET A 220 -3.34 -5.71 -14.66
CA MET A 220 -2.04 -6.34 -14.50
C MET A 220 -0.94 -5.59 -15.26
N ALA A 221 -1.25 -5.05 -16.45
CA ALA A 221 -0.33 -4.20 -17.19
C ALA A 221 0.04 -2.93 -16.41
N LEU A 222 -0.94 -2.24 -15.82
CA LEU A 222 -0.70 -1.03 -14.99
C LEU A 222 0.26 -1.34 -13.82
N ILE A 223 0.11 -2.51 -13.21
CA ILE A 223 0.99 -3.01 -12.14
C ILE A 223 2.42 -3.25 -12.67
N HIS A 224 2.57 -3.94 -13.81
CA HIS A 224 3.87 -4.23 -14.41
C HIS A 224 4.60 -2.98 -14.88
N PHE A 225 3.87 -1.96 -15.36
CA PHE A 225 4.41 -0.65 -15.74
C PHE A 225 4.68 0.27 -14.53
N ARG A 226 4.49 -0.22 -13.30
CA ARG A 226 4.78 0.52 -12.05
C ARG A 226 4.02 1.84 -11.92
N VAL A 227 2.83 1.93 -12.50
CA VAL A 227 1.95 3.11 -12.39
C VAL A 227 1.69 3.43 -10.92
N ARG A 228 1.78 4.71 -10.55
CA ARG A 228 1.63 5.14 -9.15
C ARG A 228 0.18 5.04 -8.69
N ARG A 229 -0.75 5.62 -9.47
CA ARG A 229 -2.17 5.70 -9.12
C ARG A 229 -3.06 5.52 -10.34
N VAL A 230 -4.23 4.92 -10.15
CA VAL A 230 -5.26 4.80 -11.18
C VAL A 230 -6.58 5.39 -10.67
N PHE A 231 -7.20 6.22 -11.52
CA PHE A 231 -8.51 6.83 -11.28
C PHE A 231 -9.51 6.32 -12.32
N PHE A 232 -10.70 5.91 -11.89
CA PHE A 232 -11.76 5.50 -12.84
C PHE A 232 -13.17 5.95 -12.48
N CYS A 233 -14.04 6.09 -13.48
CA CYS A 233 -15.42 6.56 -13.28
C CYS A 233 -16.41 5.42 -13.05
N VAL A 234 -16.42 4.45 -13.96
CA VAL A 234 -17.48 3.45 -14.07
C VAL A 234 -16.91 2.06 -13.79
N PRO A 235 -17.42 1.33 -12.78
CA PRO A 235 -17.06 -0.06 -12.54
C PRO A 235 -17.28 -0.95 -13.78
N ASN A 236 -16.44 -1.96 -13.94
CA ASN A 236 -16.56 -2.96 -15.01
C ASN A 236 -16.99 -4.29 -14.41
N THR A 237 -18.29 -4.46 -14.25
CA THR A 237 -18.90 -5.60 -13.53
C THR A 237 -18.56 -6.97 -14.14
N CYS A 238 -18.26 -7.04 -15.44
CA CYS A 238 -17.99 -8.31 -16.12
C CYS A 238 -16.50 -8.70 -16.11
N ALA A 239 -15.58 -7.74 -16.10
CA ALA A 239 -14.16 -8.02 -16.31
C ALA A 239 -13.18 -7.18 -15.47
N GLY A 240 -13.68 -6.32 -14.59
CA GLY A 240 -12.90 -5.34 -13.82
C GLY A 240 -11.88 -5.98 -12.87
N GLY A 241 -10.62 -5.57 -12.99
CA GLY A 241 -9.50 -6.14 -12.24
C GLY A 241 -9.07 -5.34 -11.00
N LEU A 242 -9.66 -4.17 -10.76
CA LEU A 242 -9.25 -3.29 -9.66
C LEU A 242 -10.32 -3.16 -8.55
N PHE A 243 -11.59 -3.36 -8.88
CA PHE A 243 -12.71 -3.21 -7.97
C PHE A 243 -13.77 -4.29 -8.13
N SER A 244 -14.26 -4.50 -9.35
CA SER A 244 -15.50 -5.26 -9.60
C SER A 244 -15.34 -6.77 -9.44
N VAL A 245 -14.53 -7.41 -10.29
CA VAL A 245 -14.39 -8.89 -10.32
C VAL A 245 -13.21 -9.34 -9.45
N LYS A 246 -12.11 -8.61 -9.54
CA LYS A 246 -10.89 -8.82 -8.74
C LYS A 246 -10.36 -7.49 -8.25
N ARG A 247 -9.46 -7.59 -7.26
CA ARG A 247 -8.67 -6.47 -6.74
C ARG A 247 -7.20 -6.83 -6.82
N LEU A 248 -6.64 -6.81 -8.03
CA LEU A 248 -5.27 -7.28 -8.25
C LEU A 248 -4.25 -6.50 -7.41
N GLN A 249 -4.48 -5.20 -7.20
CA GLN A 249 -3.62 -4.35 -6.39
C GLN A 249 -3.49 -4.79 -4.93
N THR A 250 -4.41 -5.63 -4.43
CA THR A 250 -4.39 -6.12 -3.04
C THR A 250 -3.76 -7.49 -2.91
N LEU A 251 -3.41 -8.16 -4.01
CA LEU A 251 -2.76 -9.46 -3.98
C LEU A 251 -1.35 -9.31 -3.39
N SER A 252 -1.06 -10.11 -2.38
CA SER A 252 0.22 -10.17 -1.68
C SER A 252 1.38 -10.54 -2.59
N ALA A 253 1.19 -11.57 -3.43
CA ALA A 253 2.16 -12.09 -4.39
C ALA A 253 2.59 -11.07 -5.47
N ILE A 254 1.91 -9.91 -5.55
CA ILE A 254 2.26 -8.83 -6.46
C ILE A 254 3.15 -7.80 -5.75
N ASN A 255 4.35 -7.60 -6.30
CA ASN A 255 5.36 -6.72 -5.71
C ASN A 255 4.99 -5.23 -5.75
N HIS A 256 4.42 -4.75 -6.87
CA HIS A 256 4.05 -3.34 -7.02
C HIS A 256 2.63 -3.08 -6.53
N LYS A 257 2.45 -2.16 -5.58
CA LYS A 257 1.14 -1.80 -5.03
C LYS A 257 0.62 -0.53 -5.72
N LEU A 258 -0.42 -0.73 -6.51
CA LEU A 258 -1.12 0.33 -7.22
C LEU A 258 -2.20 0.95 -6.32
N SER A 259 -2.20 2.28 -6.16
CA SER A 259 -3.32 2.96 -5.48
C SER A 259 -4.46 3.22 -6.45
N VAL A 260 -5.68 2.85 -6.06
CA VAL A 260 -6.85 2.89 -6.95
C VAL A 260 -7.92 3.82 -6.36
N PHE A 261 -8.45 4.70 -7.20
CA PHE A 261 -9.48 5.67 -6.85
C PHE A 261 -10.65 5.53 -7.82
N MET A 262 -11.85 5.44 -7.28
CA MET A 262 -13.09 5.42 -8.04
C MET A 262 -13.81 6.76 -7.87
N PHE A 263 -14.37 7.29 -8.94
CA PHE A 263 -15.21 8.47 -8.86
C PHE A 263 -16.50 8.14 -8.11
N ASN A 264 -16.80 8.94 -7.09
CA ASN A 264 -18.05 8.87 -6.38
C ASN A 264 -19.08 9.73 -7.10
N LYS A 265 -19.99 9.09 -7.83
CA LYS A 265 -21.16 9.77 -8.42
C LYS A 265 -22.07 10.39 -7.33
N ASN A 266 -22.03 9.86 -6.11
CA ASN A 266 -22.89 10.25 -5.00
C ASN A 266 -22.23 11.30 -4.10
N GLY A 267 -21.78 12.41 -4.68
CA GLY A 267 -21.54 13.65 -3.92
C GLY A 267 -22.81 14.18 -3.20
N GLU A 268 -23.95 13.51 -3.38
CA GLU A 268 -25.20 13.66 -2.66
C GLU A 268 -25.34 12.51 -1.65
N ARG A 269 -24.90 12.78 -0.41
CA ARG A 269 -25.28 12.16 0.88
C ARG A 269 -25.67 10.67 0.89
N GLU A 270 -24.87 9.88 1.59
CA GLU A 270 -25.37 8.97 2.63
C GLU A 270 -24.84 9.42 4.00
#